data_AF-A0A2W7BTV5-F1
#
_entry.id   AF-A0A2W7BTV5-F1
#
_cell.length_a   1.000
_cell.length_b   1.000
_cell.length_c   1.000
_cell.angle_alpha   90.00
_cell.angle_beta   90.00
_cell.angle_gamma   90.00
#
_symmetry.space_group_name_H-M   'P 1'
#
loop_
_entity.id
_entity.type
_entity.pdbx_description
1 polymer ?
#
loop_
_entity_poly.entity_id
_entity_poly.type
_entity_poly.pdbx_seq_one_letter_code
_entity_poly.pdbx_strand_id
1 'polypeptide(L)' 'MDQLKIRNIDHLGIIAGIVDQMGLVEIINQEIGENSQEKISAGIVVKAMIEVTH' A
#
# COMPACT_ATOMS: atom_id res chain seq x y z
N MET A 1 -18.81 34.81 -0.78
CA MET A 1 -17.72 34.26 0.06
C MET A 1 -17.60 32.81 -0.31
N ASP A 2 -16.63 32.48 -1.17
CA ASP A 2 -16.39 31.09 -1.54
C ASP A 2 -15.72 30.38 -0.36
N GLN A 3 -16.43 29.41 0.21
CA GLN A 3 -15.88 28.53 1.23
C GLN A 3 -14.79 27.67 0.57
N LEU A 4 -13.55 27.80 1.05
CA LEU A 4 -12.45 26.92 0.67
C LEU A 4 -12.87 25.48 0.99
N LYS A 5 -13.24 24.70 -0.03
CA LYS A 5 -13.60 23.28 0.12
C LYS A 5 -12.34 22.48 0.41
N ILE A 6 -12.03 22.32 1.69
CA ILE A 6 -11.04 21.33 2.15
C ILE A 6 -11.64 19.95 1.86
N ARG A 7 -11.03 19.22 0.94
CA ARG A 7 -11.36 17.81 0.67
C ARG A 7 -10.30 16.97 1.36
N ASN A 8 -10.72 16.06 2.24
CA ASN A 8 -9.85 14.97 2.62
C ASN A 8 -9.71 14.10 1.38
N ILE A 9 -8.50 14.08 0.82
CA ILE A 9 -8.16 13.13 -0.23
C ILE A 9 -7.86 11.85 0.54
N ASP A 10 -8.69 10.82 0.39
CA ASP A 10 -8.43 9.54 1.05
C ASP A 10 -7.01 9.08 0.70
N HIS A 11 -6.13 9.17 1.69
CA HIS A 11 -4.68 8.98 1.53
C HIS A 11 -4.36 7.51 1.24
N LEU A 12 -5.25 6.59 1.62
CA LEU A 12 -5.13 5.15 1.37
C LEU A 12 -4.94 4.85 -0.11
N GLY A 13 -5.76 5.46 -0.98
CA GLY A 13 -5.66 5.24 -2.43
C GLY A 13 -4.40 5.85 -3.05
N ILE A 14 -3.89 6.94 -2.48
CA ILE A 14 -2.64 7.57 -2.95
C ILE A 14 -1.43 6.74 -2.54
N ILE A 15 -1.37 6.33 -1.27
CA ILE A 15 -0.27 5.52 -0.73
C ILE A 15 -0.24 4.16 -1.45
N ALA A 16 -1.39 3.50 -1.60
CA ALA A 16 -1.50 2.26 -2.37
C ALA A 16 -0.96 2.40 -3.79
N GLY A 17 -1.36 3.48 -4.47
CA GLY A 17 -0.91 3.77 -5.84
C GLY A 17 0.59 4.03 -5.94
N ILE A 18 1.20 4.71 -4.97
CA ILE A 18 2.65 4.93 -4.92
C ILE A 18 3.39 3.62 -4.67
N VAL A 19 2.92 2.80 -3.72
CA VAL A 19 3.53 1.50 -3.40
C VAL A 19 3.52 0.57 -4.61
N ASP A 20 2.42 0.55 -5.37
CA ASP A 20 2.31 -0.22 -6.61
C ASP A 20 3.22 0.32 -7.72
N GLN A 21 3.27 1.64 -7.90
CA GLN A 21 4.15 2.26 -8.90
C GLN A 21 5.64 2.01 -8.62
N MET A 22 6.02 1.88 -7.35
CA MET A 22 7.39 1.58 -6.95
C MET A 22 7.75 0.09 -7.06
N GLY A 23 6.79 -0.80 -7.31
CA GLY A 23 7.01 -2.25 -7.35
C GLY A 23 7.46 -2.83 -6.01
N LEU A 24 7.05 -2.21 -4.90
CA LEU A 24 7.53 -2.59 -3.57
C LEU A 24 7.04 -3.97 -3.14
N VAL A 25 5.83 -4.36 -3.55
CA VAL A 25 5.27 -5.69 -3.25
C VAL A 25 6.16 -6.78 -3.86
N GLU A 26 6.57 -6.59 -5.11
CA GLU A 26 7.43 -7.52 -5.84
C GLU A 26 8.82 -7.60 -5.22
N ILE A 27 9.41 -6.45 -4.86
CA ILE A 27 10.72 -6.41 -4.18
C ILE A 27 10.66 -7.19 -2.86
N ILE A 28 9.63 -6.95 -2.04
CA ILE A 28 9.50 -7.64 -0.75
C ILE A 28 9.34 -9.15 -0.95
N ASN A 29 8.53 -9.58 -1.92
CA ASN A 29 8.35 -10.99 -2.23
C ASN A 29 9.63 -11.65 -2.75
N GLN A 30 10.46 -10.92 -3.50
CA GLN A 30 11.76 -11.41 -3.96
C GLN A 30 12.76 -11.58 -2.82
N GLU A 31 12.81 -10.63 -1.88
CA GLU A 31 13.75 -10.65 -0.75
C GLU A 31 13.37 -11.67 0.33
N ILE A 32 12.08 -11.85 0.60
CA ILE A 32 11.57 -12.79 1.62
C ILE A 32 11.33 -14.19 1.03
N GLY A 33 11.04 -14.26 -0.26
CA GLY A 33 10.52 -15.45 -0.92
C GLY A 33 9.01 -15.60 -0.73
N GLU A 34 8.38 -16.43 -1.57
CA GLU A 34 6.96 -16.79 -1.47
C GLU A 34 6.81 -18.29 -1.24
N ASN A 35 5.85 -18.67 -0.40
CA ASN A 35 5.49 -20.07 -0.15
C ASN A 35 4.06 -20.33 -0.64
N SER A 36 3.87 -21.43 -1.38
CA SER A 36 2.56 -21.82 -1.93
C SER A 36 1.49 -22.11 -0.87
N GLN A 37 1.87 -22.28 0.40
CA GLN A 37 0.96 -22.42 1.52
C GLN A 37 0.50 -21.08 2.11
N GLU A 38 1.11 -19.96 1.72
CA GLU A 38 0.72 -18.63 2.15
C GLU A 38 -0.59 -18.23 1.50
N LYS A 39 -1.54 -17.74 2.31
CA LYS A 39 -2.81 -17.20 1.82
C LYS A 39 -2.65 -15.79 1.23
N ILE A 40 -1.65 -15.06 1.69
CA ILE A 40 -1.33 -13.68 1.34
C ILE A 40 0.20 -13.55 1.39
N SER A 41 0.82 -12.95 0.39
CA SER A 41 2.28 -12.77 0.34
C SER A 41 2.76 -11.67 1.29
N ALA A 42 4.04 -11.75 1.68
CA ALA A 42 4.65 -10.80 2.61
C ALA A 42 4.55 -9.35 2.11
N GLY A 43 4.73 -9.11 0.81
CA GLY A 43 4.60 -7.78 0.19
C GLY A 43 3.22 -7.17 0.37
N ILE A 44 2.16 -7.98 0.24
CA ILE A 44 0.78 -7.52 0.45
C ILE A 44 0.52 -7.20 1.93
N VAL A 45 1.07 -8.00 2.85
CA VAL A 45 0.97 -7.72 4.29
C VAL A 45 1.64 -6.40 4.64
N VAL A 46 2.85 -6.14 4.13
CA VAL A 46 3.57 -4.88 4.38
C VAL A 46 2.85 -3.69 3.74
N LYS A 47 2.34 -3.82 2.52
CA LYS A 47 1.51 -2.79 1.87
C LYS A 47 0.31 -2.41 2.76
N ALA A 48 -0.39 -3.41 3.28
CA ALA A 48 -1.50 -3.18 4.20
C ALA A 48 -1.05 -2.49 5.50
N MET A 49 0.11 -2.82 6.06
CA MET A 49 0.63 -2.14 7.27
C MET A 49 0.92 -0.66 7.01
N ILE A 50 1.51 -0.33 5.86
CA ILE A 50 1.80 1.06 5.46
C ILE A 50 0.49 1.83 5.29
N GLU A 51 -0.50 1.24 4.63
CA GLU A 51 -1.81 1.85 4.42
C GLU A 51 -2.61 2.00 5.73
N VAL A 52 -2.49 1.07 6.69
CA VAL A 52 -3.20 1.08 7.98
C VAL A 52 -2.60 2.09 8.99
N THR A 53 -1.53 2.80 8.64
CA THR A 53 -0.91 3.78 9.53
C THR A 53 -1.68 5.12 9.53
N HIS A 54 -2.90 5.15 10.08
CA HIS A 54 -3.67 6.39 10.32
C HIS A 54 -4.57 6.30 11.56
#